data_AF-A0A961NRE3-F1
#
_entry.id   AF-A0A961NRE3-F1
#
_cell.length_a   1.000
_cell.length_b   1.000
_cell.length_c   1.000
_cell.angle_alpha   90.00
_cell.angle_beta   90.00
_cell.angle_gamma   90.00
#
_symmetry.space_group_name_H-M   'P 1'
#
loop_
_entity.id
_entity.type
_entity.pdbx_description
1 polymer ?
#
loop_
_entity_poly.entity_id
_entity_poly.type
_entity_poly.pdbx_seq_one_letter_code
_entity_poly.pdbx_strand_id
1 'polypeptide(L)'
;MSIVVAITGASGAIYGARFVRALAALTTGQSRLIVSPTALRVYNEEYGTKIETPAQYLEAALGDSKGSQSFVLDDFRDVGGKPASGSTPSDGMVIVPCSMKTLAAIAHGYTTNLIERGADVCLKERRRLVVVPRESPYSLIHLRNMTSLTEAGGIVLPASPGFYQRPQNLEDLGDFIAGRILGLFGVPHQLFKAWLTDS
;
A
#
# COMPACT_ATOMS: atom_id res chain seq x y z
N MET A 1 -7.20 1.85 -14.49
CA MET A 1 -7.20 1.84 -13.02
C MET A 1 -6.40 3.01 -12.50
N SER A 2 -6.93 3.73 -11.52
CA SER A 2 -6.27 4.85 -10.84
C SER A 2 -6.36 4.64 -9.33
N ILE A 3 -5.27 4.16 -8.73
CA ILE A 3 -5.18 3.95 -7.28
C ILE A 3 -4.20 4.98 -6.70
N VAL A 4 -4.50 5.49 -5.51
CA VAL A 4 -3.51 6.17 -4.67
C VAL A 4 -2.73 5.13 -3.88
N VAL A 5 -1.45 4.99 -4.14
CA VAL A 5 -0.54 4.10 -3.43
C VAL A 5 0.28 4.92 -2.44
N ALA A 6 0.29 4.52 -1.17
CA ALA A 6 1.05 5.17 -0.13
C ALA A 6 2.01 4.18 0.55
N ILE A 7 3.27 4.58 0.67
CA ILE A 7 4.32 3.78 1.34
C ILE A 7 4.72 4.49 2.63
N THR A 8 4.57 3.81 3.76
CA THR A 8 4.88 4.38 5.08
C THR A 8 6.01 3.63 5.79
N GLY A 9 6.55 4.22 6.86
CA GLY A 9 7.69 3.68 7.61
C GLY A 9 7.37 2.51 8.53
N ALA A 10 6.63 1.51 8.07
CA ALA A 10 6.65 0.19 8.69
C ALA A 10 7.63 -0.71 7.93
N SER A 11 8.28 -1.62 8.64
CA SER A 11 9.10 -2.64 8.00
C SER A 11 8.27 -3.54 7.10
N GLY A 12 8.90 -4.21 6.13
CA GLY A 12 8.23 -4.90 5.04
C GLY A 12 8.16 -4.04 3.78
N ALA A 13 9.24 -3.32 3.47
CA ALA A 13 9.42 -2.55 2.25
C ALA A 13 9.16 -3.40 0.99
N ILE A 14 9.44 -4.69 1.08
CA ILE A 14 9.14 -5.69 0.03
C ILE A 14 7.66 -5.72 -0.36
N TYR A 15 6.73 -5.57 0.59
CA TYR A 15 5.30 -5.59 0.29
C TYR A 15 4.89 -4.38 -0.56
N GLY A 16 5.42 -3.21 -0.23
CA GLY A 16 5.21 -1.99 -1.01
C GLY A 16 5.81 -2.09 -2.41
N ALA A 17 7.07 -2.54 -2.50
CA ALA A 17 7.78 -2.66 -3.77
C ALA A 17 7.11 -3.69 -4.70
N ARG A 18 6.75 -4.88 -4.18
CA ARG A 18 6.06 -5.91 -4.95
C ARG A 18 4.66 -5.48 -5.35
N PHE A 19 3.92 -4.75 -4.51
CA PHE A 19 2.63 -4.20 -4.90
C PHE A 19 2.74 -3.17 -6.03
N VAL A 20 3.70 -2.23 -5.95
CA VAL A 20 3.95 -1.26 -7.03
C VAL A 20 4.31 -1.97 -8.34
N ARG A 21 5.21 -2.96 -8.28
CA ARG A 21 5.59 -3.77 -9.44
C ARG A 21 4.41 -4.54 -10.04
N ALA A 22 3.62 -5.21 -9.20
CA ALA A 22 2.46 -5.97 -9.62
C ALA A 22 1.37 -5.07 -10.23
N LEU A 23 1.08 -3.94 -9.60
CA LEU A 23 0.15 -2.94 -10.13
C LEU A 23 0.62 -2.42 -11.49
N ALA A 24 1.94 -2.20 -11.63
CA ALA A 24 2.53 -1.77 -12.89
C ALA A 24 2.31 -2.80 -14.01
N ALA A 25 2.61 -4.06 -13.73
CA ALA A 25 2.56 -5.15 -14.70
C ALA A 25 1.14 -5.60 -15.06
N LEU A 26 0.18 -5.52 -14.13
CA LEU A 26 -1.12 -6.17 -14.26
C LEU A 26 -2.29 -5.21 -14.55
N THR A 27 -2.04 -3.91 -14.59
CA THR A 27 -3.09 -2.91 -14.83
C THR A 27 -2.67 -1.85 -15.85
N THR A 28 -3.64 -1.06 -16.32
CA THR A 28 -3.44 0.05 -17.26
C THR A 28 -4.07 1.32 -16.71
N GLY A 29 -3.48 2.49 -16.99
CA GLY A 29 -3.95 3.78 -16.46
C GLY A 29 -2.86 4.57 -15.73
N GLN A 30 -3.28 5.40 -14.78
CA GLN A 30 -2.39 6.28 -14.03
C GLN A 30 -2.72 6.23 -12.54
N SER A 31 -1.81 5.64 -11.78
CA SER A 31 -1.85 5.64 -10.32
C SER A 31 -1.04 6.80 -9.76
N ARG A 32 -1.25 7.08 -8.48
CA ARG A 32 -0.51 8.07 -7.71
C ARG A 32 0.34 7.35 -6.68
N LEU A 33 1.54 7.85 -6.42
CA LEU A 33 2.43 7.29 -5.42
C LEU A 33 2.86 8.38 -4.46
N ILE A 34 2.63 8.15 -3.16
CA ILE A 34 3.11 8.99 -2.07
C ILE A 34 4.05 8.14 -1.22
N VAL A 35 5.29 8.60 -1.04
CA VAL A 35 6.29 7.89 -0.21
C VAL A 35 6.63 8.79 0.98
N SER A 36 6.39 8.30 2.20
CA SER A 36 6.79 9.04 3.40
C SER A 36 8.32 9.06 3.57
N PRO A 37 8.90 10.09 4.22
CA PRO A 37 10.34 10.10 4.50
C PRO A 37 10.83 8.87 5.28
N THR A 38 10.04 8.39 6.24
CA THR A 38 10.37 7.19 7.02
C THR A 38 10.33 5.91 6.17
N ALA A 39 9.51 5.86 5.12
CA ALA A 39 9.50 4.73 4.20
C ALA A 39 10.81 4.60 3.42
N LEU A 40 11.41 5.72 2.98
CA LEU A 40 12.71 5.70 2.30
C LEU A 40 13.82 5.18 3.21
N ARG A 41 13.80 5.61 4.49
CA ARG A 41 14.72 5.09 5.51
C ARG A 41 14.58 3.58 5.68
N VAL A 42 13.36 3.09 5.90
CA VAL A 42 13.09 1.65 6.06
C VAL A 42 13.50 0.87 4.81
N TYR A 43 13.19 1.38 3.61
CA TYR A 43 13.58 0.74 2.36
C TYR A 43 15.10 0.57 2.28
N ASN A 44 15.87 1.63 2.58
CA ASN A 44 17.33 1.56 2.58
C ASN A 44 17.89 0.58 3.61
N GLU A 45 17.32 0.55 4.82
CA GLU A 45 17.74 -0.37 5.87
C GLU A 45 17.46 -1.84 5.48
N GLU A 46 16.33 -2.12 4.84
CA GLU A 46 15.94 -3.49 4.46
C GLU A 46 16.56 -4.00 3.17
N TYR A 47 16.74 -3.13 2.17
CA TYR A 47 17.30 -3.48 0.86
C TYR A 47 18.81 -3.22 0.76
N GLY A 48 19.43 -2.58 1.75
CA GLY A 48 20.84 -2.21 1.71
C GLY A 48 21.16 -1.15 0.65
N THR A 49 20.20 -0.27 0.35
CA THR A 49 20.31 0.76 -0.70
C THR A 49 20.57 2.15 -0.12
N LYS A 50 20.74 3.15 -1.00
CA LYS A 50 20.88 4.57 -0.64
C LYS A 50 19.99 5.44 -1.53
N ILE A 51 18.69 5.16 -1.55
CA ILE A 51 17.70 5.98 -2.23
C ILE A 51 17.27 7.15 -1.34
N GLU A 52 17.12 8.33 -1.91
CA GLU A 52 16.82 9.57 -1.19
C GLU A 52 15.50 10.20 -1.63
N THR A 53 14.95 9.75 -2.76
CA THR A 53 13.75 10.35 -3.36
C THR A 53 12.65 9.32 -3.64
N PRO A 54 11.37 9.74 -3.65
CA PRO A 54 10.26 8.90 -4.13
C PRO A 54 10.44 8.41 -5.56
N ALA A 55 11.13 9.18 -6.42
CA ALA A 55 11.43 8.78 -7.79
C ALA A 55 12.38 7.58 -7.86
N GLN A 56 13.46 7.61 -7.07
CA GLN A 56 14.39 6.48 -6.94
C GLN A 56 13.71 5.25 -6.31
N TYR A 57 12.81 5.45 -5.34
CA TYR A 57 11.99 4.36 -4.82
C TYR A 57 11.15 3.73 -5.92
N LEU A 58 10.46 4.54 -6.72
CA LEU A 58 9.60 4.07 -7.81
C LEU A 58 10.41 3.28 -8.85
N GLU A 59 11.56 3.81 -9.27
CA GLU A 59 12.47 3.13 -10.20
C GLU A 59 12.92 1.77 -9.65
N ALA A 60 13.39 1.72 -8.41
CA ALA A 60 13.82 0.47 -7.77
C ALA A 60 12.68 -0.54 -7.59
N ALA A 61 11.48 -0.08 -7.22
CA ALA A 61 10.30 -0.92 -7.07
C ALA A 61 9.86 -1.52 -8.42
N LEU A 62 9.82 -0.71 -9.48
CA LEU A 62 9.48 -1.16 -10.83
C LEU A 62 10.50 -2.18 -11.36
N GLY A 63 11.80 -1.95 -11.14
CA GLY A 63 12.86 -2.77 -11.73
C GLY A 63 12.68 -2.87 -13.25
N ASP A 64 12.74 -4.09 -13.79
CA ASP A 64 12.58 -4.35 -15.23
C ASP A 64 11.11 -4.46 -15.69
N SER A 65 10.13 -4.13 -14.83
CA SER A 65 8.72 -4.28 -15.15
C SER A 65 8.30 -3.37 -16.31
N LYS A 66 7.90 -3.97 -17.44
CA LYS A 66 7.37 -3.28 -18.62
C LYS A 66 5.84 -3.30 -18.63
N GLY A 67 5.25 -2.47 -17.78
CA GLY A 67 3.80 -2.31 -17.63
C GLY A 67 3.25 -1.09 -18.34
N SER A 68 1.94 -1.06 -18.60
CA SER A 68 1.24 0.11 -19.18
C SER A 68 0.64 1.04 -18.11
N GLN A 69 0.78 0.71 -16.83
CA GLN A 69 0.43 1.61 -15.74
C GLN A 69 1.51 2.69 -15.57
N SER A 70 1.09 3.94 -15.49
CA SER A 70 1.96 5.06 -15.14
C SER A 70 1.76 5.47 -13.68
N PHE A 71 2.76 6.16 -13.11
CA PHE A 71 2.71 6.67 -11.75
C PHE A 71 3.00 8.17 -11.73
N VAL A 72 2.19 8.92 -11.01
CA VAL A 72 2.45 10.33 -10.66
C VAL A 72 2.92 10.36 -9.21
N LEU A 73 4.07 10.97 -8.96
CA LEU A 73 4.58 11.20 -7.61
C LEU A 73 3.88 12.41 -7.01
N ASP A 74 3.22 12.22 -5.86
CA ASP A 74 2.65 13.29 -5.08
C ASP A 74 3.50 13.51 -3.81
N ASP A 75 3.74 14.77 -3.42
CA ASP A 75 4.55 15.10 -2.25
C ASP A 75 3.80 14.75 -0.96
N PHE A 76 4.45 13.98 -0.09
CA PHE A 76 3.96 13.66 1.25
C PHE A 76 3.54 14.89 2.06
N ARG A 77 4.25 16.02 1.90
CA ARG A 77 4.01 17.26 2.65
C ARG A 77 2.91 18.13 2.05
N ASP A 78 2.55 17.91 0.79
CA ASP A 78 1.50 18.68 0.11
C ASP A 78 0.11 18.16 0.51
N VAL A 79 -0.37 18.57 1.68
CA VAL A 79 -1.72 18.24 2.17
C VAL A 79 -2.85 18.76 1.27
N GLY A 80 -2.55 19.63 0.30
CA GLY A 80 -3.49 20.14 -0.72
C GLY A 80 -3.42 19.40 -2.06
N GLY A 81 -2.56 18.38 -2.18
CA GLY A 81 -2.36 17.62 -3.39
C GLY A 81 -3.62 16.90 -3.87
N LYS A 82 -3.61 16.37 -5.10
CA LYS A 82 -4.79 15.76 -5.74
C LYS A 82 -5.52 14.70 -4.87
N PRO A 83 -4.83 13.78 -4.16
CA PRO A 83 -5.47 12.84 -3.24
C PRO A 83 -6.29 13.50 -2.11
N ALA A 84 -6.03 14.78 -1.78
CA ALA A 84 -6.73 15.51 -0.73
C ALA A 84 -8.12 16.05 -1.12
N SER A 85 -8.52 15.89 -2.38
CA SER A 85 -9.83 16.32 -2.87
C SER A 85 -10.71 15.14 -3.27
N GLY A 86 -11.93 15.11 -2.74
CA GLY A 86 -12.98 14.18 -3.17
C GLY A 86 -13.42 14.39 -4.62
N SER A 87 -13.21 15.57 -5.21
CA SER A 87 -13.52 15.80 -6.63
C SER A 87 -12.51 15.16 -7.59
N THR A 88 -11.35 14.71 -7.10
CA THR A 88 -10.40 13.96 -7.93
C THR A 88 -10.81 12.49 -7.95
N PRO A 89 -11.10 11.90 -9.12
CA PRO A 89 -11.49 10.50 -9.22
C PRO A 89 -10.32 9.57 -8.85
N SER A 90 -10.66 8.48 -8.15
CA SER A 90 -9.75 7.39 -7.82
C SER A 90 -10.58 6.13 -7.53
N ASP A 91 -10.07 4.98 -7.93
CA ASP A 91 -10.65 3.66 -7.64
C ASP A 91 -10.48 3.28 -6.15
N GLY A 92 -9.61 4.00 -5.43
CA GLY A 92 -9.36 3.84 -4.00
C GLY A 92 -7.94 4.17 -3.61
N MET A 93 -7.56 3.76 -2.40
CA MET A 93 -6.23 3.95 -1.85
C MET A 93 -5.72 2.68 -1.18
N VAL A 94 -4.41 2.44 -1.31
CA VAL A 94 -3.69 1.37 -0.65
C VAL A 94 -2.52 1.95 0.12
N ILE A 95 -2.40 1.62 1.41
CA ILE A 95 -1.25 1.96 2.24
C ILE A 95 -0.47 0.68 2.54
N VAL A 96 0.68 0.50 1.89
CA VAL A 96 1.46 -0.75 1.97
C VAL A 96 2.98 -0.50 1.93
N PRO A 97 3.72 -0.84 3.00
CA PRO A 97 3.23 -1.18 4.34
C PRO A 97 2.66 0.05 5.08
N CYS A 98 1.83 -0.18 6.09
CA CYS A 98 1.25 0.83 6.97
C CYS A 98 1.84 0.77 8.39
N SER A 99 2.42 1.88 8.85
CA SER A 99 2.87 2.06 10.24
C SER A 99 1.69 2.22 11.19
N MET A 100 1.87 1.78 12.45
CA MET A 100 0.85 1.97 13.49
C MET A 100 0.56 3.45 13.75
N LYS A 101 1.55 4.34 13.56
CA LYS A 101 1.35 5.80 13.62
C LYS A 101 0.40 6.29 12.54
N THR A 102 0.61 5.88 11.29
CA THR A 102 -0.28 6.27 10.19
C THR A 102 -1.68 5.70 10.39
N LEU A 103 -1.78 4.44 10.81
CA LEU A 103 -3.06 3.79 11.09
C LEU A 103 -3.83 4.53 12.20
N ALA A 104 -3.16 4.88 13.30
CA ALA A 104 -3.76 5.67 14.37
C ALA A 104 -4.22 7.04 13.87
N ALA A 105 -3.41 7.72 13.05
CA ALA A 105 -3.77 9.02 12.50
C ALA A 105 -5.05 8.96 11.67
N ILE A 106 -5.20 7.94 10.83
CA ILE A 106 -6.39 7.73 10.01
C ILE A 106 -7.60 7.40 10.90
N ALA A 107 -7.44 6.48 11.86
CA ALA A 107 -8.53 6.08 12.76
C ALA A 107 -9.10 7.25 13.58
N HIS A 108 -8.28 8.27 13.85
CA HIS A 108 -8.67 9.48 14.58
C HIS A 108 -8.95 10.70 13.68
N GLY A 109 -8.92 10.54 12.35
CA GLY A 109 -9.20 11.64 11.42
C GLY A 109 -8.14 12.75 11.40
N TYR A 110 -6.91 12.47 11.84
CA TYR A 110 -5.81 13.41 11.63
C TYR A 110 -5.43 13.46 10.16
N THR A 111 -5.16 14.65 9.64
CA THR A 111 -4.80 14.88 8.23
C THR A 111 -3.58 15.79 8.12
N THR A 112 -2.46 15.40 8.76
CA THR A 112 -1.24 16.22 8.86
C THR A 112 -0.29 16.08 7.66
N ASN A 113 -0.55 15.11 6.78
CA ASN A 113 0.19 14.88 5.54
C ASN A 113 -0.75 14.30 4.47
N LEU A 114 -0.27 14.23 3.23
CA LEU A 114 -1.11 13.82 2.09
C LEU A 114 -1.58 12.36 2.17
N ILE A 115 -0.82 11.46 2.81
CA ILE A 115 -1.25 10.06 3.01
C ILE A 115 -2.48 10.02 3.92
N GLU A 116 -2.38 10.67 5.07
CA GLU A 116 -3.47 10.76 6.05
C GLU A 116 -4.70 11.46 5.45
N ARG A 117 -4.49 12.57 4.74
CA ARG A 117 -5.56 13.31 4.08
C ARG A 117 -6.23 12.51 2.95
N GLY A 118 -5.45 11.80 2.14
CA GLY A 118 -5.99 10.94 1.08
C GLY A 118 -6.82 9.78 1.62
N ALA A 119 -6.43 9.21 2.76
CA ALA A 119 -7.19 8.17 3.43
C ALA A 119 -8.52 8.70 3.99
N ASP A 120 -8.52 9.87 4.62
CA ASP A 120 -9.73 10.58 5.05
C ASP A 120 -10.70 10.83 3.89
N VAL A 121 -10.17 11.29 2.74
CA VAL A 121 -10.96 11.45 1.51
C VAL A 121 -11.54 10.12 1.04
N CYS A 122 -10.79 9.02 1.08
CA CYS A 122 -11.33 7.72 0.69
C CYS A 122 -12.49 7.29 1.59
N LEU A 123 -12.35 7.44 2.91
CA LEU A 123 -13.41 7.09 3.85
C LEU A 123 -14.67 7.93 3.64
N LYS A 124 -14.54 9.27 3.58
CA LYS A 124 -15.70 10.17 3.45
C LYS A 124 -16.42 10.03 2.10
N GLU A 125 -15.69 9.74 1.03
CA GLU A 125 -16.24 9.50 -0.32
C GLU A 125 -16.67 8.05 -0.54
N ARG A 126 -16.60 7.20 0.50
CA ARG A 126 -16.92 5.76 0.44
C ARG A 126 -16.14 5.02 -0.66
N ARG A 127 -14.90 5.42 -0.88
CA ARG A 127 -13.95 4.73 -1.77
C ARG A 127 -13.22 3.65 -0.99
N ARG A 128 -12.76 2.63 -1.70
CA ARG A 128 -12.00 1.54 -1.10
C ARG A 128 -10.70 2.08 -0.50
N LEU A 129 -10.50 1.85 0.79
CA LEU A 129 -9.24 2.09 1.49
C LEU A 129 -8.71 0.76 2.01
N VAL A 130 -7.56 0.31 1.52
CA VAL A 130 -6.87 -0.88 2.03
C VAL A 130 -5.64 -0.43 2.80
N VAL A 131 -5.53 -0.88 4.04
CA VAL A 131 -4.39 -0.58 4.91
C VAL A 131 -3.70 -1.89 5.25
N VAL A 132 -2.39 -1.94 5.01
CA VAL A 132 -1.57 -3.14 5.20
C VAL A 132 -0.65 -2.98 6.40
N PRO A 133 -1.14 -3.16 7.64
CA PRO A 133 -0.31 -2.98 8.82
C PRO A 133 0.76 -4.07 8.90
N ARG A 134 1.98 -3.68 9.27
CA ARG A 134 3.04 -4.59 9.69
C ARG A 134 3.49 -4.17 11.08
N GLU A 135 3.13 -4.96 12.08
CA GLU A 135 3.58 -4.83 13.47
C GLU A 135 3.38 -6.16 14.20
N SER A 136 4.20 -6.46 15.21
CA SER A 136 3.98 -7.58 16.13
C SER A 136 4.81 -7.42 17.40
N PRO A 137 4.24 -7.64 18.59
CA PRO A 137 2.83 -7.91 18.87
C PRO A 137 1.93 -6.68 18.74
N TYR A 138 0.61 -6.88 18.64
CA TYR A 138 -0.34 -5.78 18.71
C TYR A 138 -0.65 -5.40 20.16
N SER A 139 -0.57 -4.10 20.46
CA SER A 139 -1.14 -3.54 21.68
C SER A 139 -2.67 -3.41 21.54
N LEU A 140 -3.37 -3.26 22.66
CA LEU A 140 -4.81 -2.96 22.64
C LEU A 140 -5.13 -1.66 21.87
N ILE A 141 -4.20 -0.69 21.86
CA ILE A 141 -4.33 0.55 21.11
C ILE A 141 -4.34 0.26 19.60
N HIS A 142 -3.41 -0.59 19.13
CA HIS A 142 -3.37 -1.00 17.72
C HIS A 142 -4.68 -1.70 17.31
N LEU A 143 -5.15 -2.63 18.15
CA LEU A 143 -6.40 -3.38 17.88
C LEU A 143 -7.62 -2.46 17.83
N ARG A 144 -7.75 -1.50 18.76
CA ARG A 144 -8.84 -0.52 18.76
C ARG A 144 -8.81 0.34 17.50
N ASN A 145 -7.64 0.84 17.10
CA ASN A 145 -7.53 1.66 15.90
C ASN A 145 -7.84 0.86 14.61
N MET A 146 -7.40 -0.40 14.53
CA MET A 146 -7.76 -1.29 13.42
C MET A 146 -9.27 -1.59 13.38
N THR A 147 -9.90 -1.74 14.55
CA THR A 147 -11.34 -1.94 14.67
C THR A 147 -12.09 -0.71 14.18
N SER A 148 -11.76 0.48 14.70
CA SER A 148 -12.39 1.74 14.29
C SER A 148 -12.24 2.03 12.80
N LEU A 149 -11.07 1.76 12.22
CA LEU A 149 -10.87 1.89 10.77
C LEU A 149 -11.77 0.93 9.97
N THR A 150 -11.93 -0.31 10.45
CA THR A 150 -12.80 -1.30 9.81
C THR A 150 -14.27 -0.90 9.91
N GLU A 151 -14.71 -0.41 11.07
CA GLU A 151 -16.07 0.12 11.28
C GLU A 151 -16.37 1.33 10.38
N ALA A 152 -15.36 2.16 10.09
CA ALA A 152 -15.46 3.28 9.15
C ALA A 152 -15.49 2.86 7.67
N GLY A 153 -15.34 1.56 7.36
CA GLY A 153 -15.36 1.01 6.00
C GLY A 153 -13.99 0.81 5.35
N GLY A 154 -12.90 1.04 6.09
CA GLY A 154 -11.55 0.66 5.67
C GLY A 154 -11.34 -0.86 5.74
N ILE A 155 -10.39 -1.37 4.97
CA ILE A 155 -10.02 -2.78 4.98
C ILE A 155 -8.65 -2.92 5.62
N VAL A 156 -8.58 -3.63 6.74
CA VAL A 156 -7.32 -3.99 7.41
C VAL A 156 -6.85 -5.35 6.88
N LEU A 157 -5.77 -5.32 6.09
CA LEU A 157 -5.13 -6.51 5.51
C LEU A 157 -3.71 -6.62 6.10
N PRO A 158 -3.51 -7.27 7.26
CA PRO A 158 -2.18 -7.32 7.86
C PRO A 158 -1.17 -8.03 6.94
N ALA A 159 0.10 -7.64 7.02
CA ALA A 159 1.22 -8.25 6.30
C ALA A 159 1.54 -9.65 6.87
N SER A 160 0.59 -10.57 6.74
CA SER A 160 0.61 -11.93 7.26
C SER A 160 0.44 -12.92 6.09
N PRO A 161 1.49 -13.12 5.28
CA PRO A 161 1.37 -13.95 4.08
C PRO A 161 1.15 -15.43 4.41
N GLY A 162 0.37 -16.10 3.56
CA GLY A 162 0.11 -17.53 3.68
C GLY A 162 1.25 -18.37 3.12
N PHE A 163 1.50 -19.53 3.76
CA PHE A 163 2.59 -20.44 3.37
C PHE A 163 2.13 -21.60 2.48
N TYR A 164 0.84 -21.71 2.22
CA TYR A 164 0.25 -22.79 1.42
C TYR A 164 0.67 -22.77 -0.05
N GLN A 165 1.08 -21.60 -0.54
CA GLN A 165 1.66 -21.42 -1.87
C GLN A 165 3.09 -21.99 -1.98
N ARG A 166 3.69 -22.46 -0.87
CA ARG A 166 5.07 -22.98 -0.79
C ARG A 166 6.09 -21.98 -1.40
N PRO A 167 6.24 -20.79 -0.79
CA PRO A 167 7.12 -19.75 -1.31
C PRO A 167 8.56 -20.26 -1.40
N GLN A 168 9.23 -19.97 -2.51
CA GLN A 168 10.63 -20.30 -2.77
C GLN A 168 11.57 -19.18 -2.35
N ASN A 169 11.07 -17.94 -2.31
CA ASN A 169 11.83 -16.77 -1.92
C ASN A 169 10.94 -15.74 -1.19
N LEU A 170 11.55 -14.66 -0.69
CA LEU A 170 10.82 -13.59 0.01
C LEU A 170 9.92 -12.77 -0.92
N GLU A 171 10.24 -12.64 -2.21
CA GLU A 171 9.38 -11.95 -3.17
C GLU A 171 8.04 -12.66 -3.33
N ASP A 172 8.00 -13.99 -3.26
CA ASP A 172 6.74 -14.76 -3.30
C ASP A 172 5.80 -14.41 -2.12
N LEU A 173 6.36 -14.03 -0.96
CA LEU A 173 5.59 -13.51 0.16
C LEU A 173 5.10 -12.08 -0.09
N GLY A 174 5.91 -11.27 -0.78
CA GLY A 174 5.53 -9.95 -1.25
C GLY A 174 4.38 -10.01 -2.28
N ASP A 175 4.48 -10.93 -3.23
CA ASP A 175 3.51 -11.21 -4.29
C ASP A 175 2.19 -11.74 -3.74
N PHE A 176 2.24 -12.51 -2.66
CA PHE A 176 1.04 -12.91 -1.92
C PHE A 176 0.25 -11.69 -1.44
N ILE A 177 0.90 -10.76 -0.74
CA ILE A 177 0.24 -9.56 -0.22
C ILE A 177 -0.22 -8.66 -1.38
N ALA A 178 0.62 -8.47 -2.41
CA ALA A 178 0.26 -7.71 -3.60
C ALA A 178 -0.98 -8.28 -4.28
N GLY A 179 -1.05 -9.61 -4.47
CA GLY A 179 -2.21 -10.29 -5.04
C GLY A 179 -3.46 -10.15 -4.16
N ARG A 180 -3.33 -10.33 -2.84
CA ARG A 180 -4.47 -10.13 -1.92
C ARG A 180 -5.03 -8.71 -2.00
N ILE A 181 -4.18 -7.69 -2.15
CA ILE A 181 -4.61 -6.31 -2.39
C ILE A 181 -5.30 -6.18 -3.74
N LEU A 182 -4.66 -6.63 -4.83
CA LEU A 182 -5.22 -6.57 -6.19
C LEU A 182 -6.59 -7.25 -6.30
N GLY A 183 -6.76 -8.40 -5.64
CA GLY A 183 -8.04 -9.12 -5.54
C GLY A 183 -9.15 -8.30 -4.87
N LEU A 184 -8.84 -7.49 -3.85
CA LEU A 184 -9.82 -6.57 -3.25
C LEU A 184 -10.31 -5.49 -4.21
N PHE A 185 -9.50 -5.15 -5.21
CA PHE A 185 -9.88 -4.24 -6.30
C PHE A 185 -10.45 -4.96 -7.53
N GLY A 186 -10.60 -6.29 -7.49
CA GLY A 186 -11.11 -7.07 -8.61
C GLY A 186 -10.14 -7.21 -9.77
N VAL A 187 -8.84 -7.04 -9.54
CA VAL A 187 -7.80 -7.23 -10.58
C VAL A 187 -7.41 -8.71 -10.63
N PRO A 188 -7.64 -9.41 -11.76
CA PRO A 188 -7.19 -10.79 -11.93
C PRO A 188 -5.66 -10.89 -11.94
N HIS A 189 -5.10 -11.90 -11.28
CA HIS A 189 -3.65 -12.12 -11.23
C HIS A 189 -3.30 -13.59 -11.00
N GLN A 190 -2.03 -13.94 -11.25
CA GLN A 190 -1.46 -15.26 -10.95
C GLN A 190 -0.22 -15.17 -10.04
N LEU A 191 -0.11 -14.09 -9.26
CA LEU A 191 1.00 -13.82 -8.32
C LEU A 191 1.21 -14.91 -7.25
N PHE A 192 0.17 -15.67 -6.93
CA PHE A 192 0.27 -16.83 -6.06
C PHE A 192 -0.75 -17.89 -6.47
N LYS A 193 -0.49 -19.15 -6.08
CA LYS A 193 -1.44 -20.25 -6.30
C LYS A 193 -2.64 -20.13 -5.37
N ALA A 194 -3.85 -20.19 -5.91
CA ALA A 194 -5.08 -20.24 -5.12
C ALA A 194 -5.09 -21.46 -4.17
N TRP A 195 -5.77 -21.33 -3.04
CA TRP A 195 -5.92 -22.42 -2.07
C TRP A 195 -6.78 -23.53 -2.67
N LEU A 196 -6.24 -24.76 -2.74
CA LEU A 196 -6.96 -25.98 -3.15
C LEU A 196 -7.81 -25.83 -4.43
N THR A 197 -7.25 -25.25 -5.48
CA THR A 197 -7.69 -25.63 -6.83
C THR A 197 -7.09 -27.01 -7.10
N ASP A 198 -7.78 -28.07 -6.68
CA ASP A 198 -7.44 -29.43 -7.09
C ASP A 198 -7.52 -29.51 -8.62
N SER A 199 -6.43 -30.03 -9.22
CA SER A 199 -6.32 -30.63 -10.56
C SER A 199 -6.95 -29.90 -11.75
#